data_AF-A0A7C7ZJ01-F1
#
_entry.id   AF-A0A7C7ZJ01-F1
#
_cell.length_a   1.000
_cell.length_b   1.000
_cell.length_c   1.000
_cell.angle_alpha   90.00
_cell.angle_beta   90.00
_cell.angle_gamma   90.00
#
_symmetry.space_group_name_H-M   'P 1'
#
loop_
_entity.id
_entity.type
_entity.pdbx_description
1 polymer ?
#
loop_
_entity_poly.entity_id
_entity_poly.type
_entity_poly.pdbx_seq_one_letter_code
_entity_poly.pdbx_strand_id
1 'polypeptide(L)'
;MTMIFITSMMKKPTLEKETVTGVSRRLLHYGLGLAMAIFATTSATAAATDAAGAGARAMVESMVGKILVELAKEGIADEVKIKSLEAIVFTEFDFKSISRLVLARNVKKFSDEQLSEFTELFKVYLSRSYGSRLIRYANEDVVFKNARVEKRGDVTVMTAIVGGSADGIEMNYRVRGRDGTWRVIDVTIEGISLVSNFRSQFKDIVNRDQPEGLLSRLRDKTFVAPDSEPEKK
;
A
#
# COMPACT_ATOMS: atom_id res chain seq x y z
N MET A 1 0.18 0.89 -64.98
CA MET A 1 -1.29 1.04 -64.98
C MET A 1 -1.85 -0.22 -65.63
N THR A 2 -2.52 -1.17 -64.96
CA THR A 2 -2.94 -1.29 -63.54
C THR A 2 -3.07 -2.79 -63.15
N MET A 3 -3.13 -3.04 -61.84
CA MET A 3 -3.27 -4.29 -61.06
C MET A 3 -4.33 -5.30 -61.59
N ILE A 4 -4.31 -6.63 -61.40
CA ILE A 4 -3.81 -7.54 -60.32
C ILE A 4 -4.76 -7.53 -59.09
N PHE A 5 -5.28 -8.62 -58.49
CA PHE A 5 -5.11 -10.10 -58.62
C PHE A 5 -6.36 -10.84 -58.07
N ILE A 6 -6.59 -12.11 -58.46
CA ILE A 6 -7.10 -13.28 -57.65
C ILE A 6 -8.48 -13.18 -56.94
N THR A 7 -9.30 -14.23 -56.69
CA THR A 7 -9.59 -15.61 -57.18
C THR A 7 -10.20 -16.43 -56.02
N SER A 8 -11.04 -17.43 -56.32
CA SER A 8 -11.62 -18.47 -55.42
C SER A 8 -12.85 -18.06 -54.58
N MET A 9 -14.08 -18.50 -54.87
CA MET A 9 -14.66 -19.87 -54.76
C MET A 9 -14.78 -20.40 -53.32
N MET A 10 -16.01 -20.50 -52.80
CA MET A 10 -16.76 -21.78 -52.85
C MET A 10 -18.23 -21.69 -52.38
N LYS A 11 -19.07 -22.40 -53.13
CA LYS A 11 -20.51 -22.61 -52.96
C LYS A 11 -20.78 -23.62 -51.84
N LYS A 12 -21.83 -23.41 -51.01
CA LYS A 12 -22.40 -24.48 -50.16
C LYS A 12 -23.77 -24.92 -50.70
N PRO A 13 -24.10 -26.22 -50.70
CA PRO A 13 -25.21 -26.74 -51.48
C PRO A 13 -26.54 -26.78 -50.71
N THR A 14 -27.63 -26.68 -51.46
CA THR A 14 -28.98 -27.03 -51.02
C THR A 14 -29.20 -28.52 -51.26
N LEU A 15 -29.65 -29.26 -50.25
CA LEU A 15 -30.12 -30.65 -50.42
C LEU A 15 -31.48 -30.83 -49.72
N GLU A 16 -32.50 -30.84 -50.57
CA GLU A 16 -33.55 -31.85 -50.69
C GLU A 16 -34.17 -32.48 -49.42
N LYS A 17 -35.51 -32.48 -49.39
CA LYS A 17 -36.31 -33.23 -48.41
C LYS A 17 -36.69 -34.57 -49.00
N GLU A 18 -36.35 -35.67 -48.32
CA GLU A 18 -37.14 -36.90 -48.43
C GLU A 18 -37.56 -37.42 -47.05
N THR A 19 -38.74 -37.99 -47.01
CA THR A 19 -39.45 -38.50 -45.83
C THR A 19 -39.32 -40.02 -45.76
N VAL A 20 -39.19 -40.64 -44.57
CA VAL A 20 -39.85 -41.93 -44.26
C VAL A 20 -40.17 -42.03 -42.76
N THR A 21 -41.37 -42.55 -42.51
CA THR A 21 -42.16 -42.77 -41.30
C THR A 21 -41.62 -43.68 -40.17
N GLY A 22 -42.10 -43.45 -38.95
CA GLY A 22 -42.26 -44.47 -37.87
C GLY A 22 -41.12 -44.53 -36.83
N VAL A 23 -41.32 -44.89 -35.55
CA VAL A 23 -42.49 -45.47 -34.86
C VAL A 23 -42.56 -45.01 -33.38
N SER A 24 -43.78 -44.91 -32.85
CA SER A 24 -44.21 -44.84 -31.43
C SER A 24 -43.60 -43.84 -30.43
N ARG A 25 -44.49 -42.95 -29.95
CA ARG A 25 -44.58 -42.59 -28.51
C ARG A 25 -44.48 -43.85 -27.62
N ARG A 26 -43.50 -43.90 -26.70
CA ARG A 26 -43.63 -44.35 -25.30
C ARG A 26 -42.25 -44.46 -24.62
N LEU A 27 -41.95 -43.51 -23.74
CA LEU A 27 -41.61 -43.71 -22.32
C LEU A 27 -40.96 -42.42 -21.79
N LEU A 28 -41.69 -41.72 -20.91
CA LEU A 28 -41.10 -40.69 -20.05
C LEU A 28 -40.27 -41.35 -18.94
N HIS A 29 -39.39 -40.53 -18.36
CA HIS A 29 -38.68 -40.67 -17.08
C HIS A 29 -37.22 -41.15 -17.15
N TYR A 30 -36.45 -40.62 -16.20
CA TYR A 30 -35.00 -40.74 -15.96
C TYR A 30 -34.10 -39.92 -16.89
N GLY A 31 -33.57 -38.81 -16.35
CA GLY A 31 -32.70 -37.87 -17.06
C GLY A 31 -32.57 -36.46 -16.44
N LEU A 32 -33.28 -36.15 -15.35
CA LEU A 32 -33.11 -34.87 -14.64
C LEU A 32 -32.03 -35.00 -13.56
N GLY A 33 -30.85 -34.45 -13.82
CA GLY A 33 -29.81 -34.26 -12.81
C GLY A 33 -28.40 -34.46 -13.35
N LEU A 34 -27.73 -33.34 -13.68
CA LEU A 34 -26.31 -33.02 -13.39
C LEU A 34 -25.80 -31.91 -14.35
N ALA A 35 -26.24 -30.67 -14.16
CA ALA A 35 -25.75 -29.53 -14.95
C ALA A 35 -25.86 -28.16 -14.22
N MET A 36 -25.68 -28.12 -12.89
CA MET A 36 -25.81 -26.85 -12.14
C MET A 36 -24.98 -26.82 -10.84
N ALA A 37 -23.64 -26.96 -10.94
CA ALA A 37 -22.75 -26.97 -9.77
C ALA A 37 -21.31 -26.46 -10.04
N ILE A 38 -21.11 -25.44 -10.88
CA ILE A 38 -19.77 -24.83 -11.12
C ILE A 38 -19.82 -23.29 -11.15
N PHE A 39 -20.54 -22.66 -10.21
CA PHE A 39 -20.61 -21.18 -10.13
C PHE A 39 -20.53 -20.60 -8.70
N ALA A 40 -20.18 -21.41 -7.70
CA ALA A 40 -20.27 -21.04 -6.28
C ALA A 40 -18.94 -20.67 -5.60
N THR A 41 -17.80 -20.73 -6.29
CA THR A 41 -16.46 -20.60 -5.67
C THR A 41 -15.79 -19.23 -5.80
N THR A 42 -16.33 -18.30 -6.60
CA THR A 42 -15.74 -16.96 -6.81
C THR A 42 -16.13 -15.91 -5.75
N SER A 43 -17.21 -16.12 -4.99
CA SER A 43 -17.73 -15.12 -4.04
C SER A 43 -16.85 -14.93 -2.79
N ALA A 44 -16.13 -15.97 -2.35
CA ALA A 44 -15.31 -15.92 -1.14
C ALA A 44 -14.09 -14.99 -1.26
N THR A 45 -13.52 -14.87 -2.46
CA THR A 45 -12.32 -14.07 -2.70
C THR A 45 -12.59 -12.56 -2.70
N ALA A 46 -13.77 -12.15 -3.18
CA ALA A 46 -14.21 -10.75 -3.15
C ALA A 46 -14.41 -10.27 -1.70
N ALA A 47 -15.22 -10.98 -0.91
CA ALA A 47 -15.52 -10.61 0.47
C ALA A 47 -14.26 -10.50 1.37
N ALA A 48 -13.27 -11.37 1.17
CA ALA A 48 -11.98 -11.30 1.87
C ALA A 48 -11.13 -10.07 1.46
N THR A 49 -11.25 -9.62 0.21
CA THR A 49 -10.55 -8.43 -0.32
C THR A 49 -11.15 -7.15 0.26
N ASP A 50 -12.48 -7.06 0.31
CA ASP A 50 -13.21 -5.93 0.87
C ASP A 50 -13.00 -5.80 2.39
N ALA A 51 -13.04 -6.92 3.12
CA ALA A 51 -12.79 -6.94 4.57
C ALA A 51 -11.36 -6.51 4.93
N ALA A 52 -10.36 -6.92 4.15
CA ALA A 52 -8.98 -6.47 4.33
C ALA A 52 -8.82 -4.96 4.08
N GLY A 53 -9.46 -4.44 3.02
CA GLY A 53 -9.50 -3.00 2.72
C GLY A 53 -10.15 -2.19 3.84
N ALA A 54 -11.27 -2.66 4.39
CA ALA A 54 -11.98 -2.00 5.48
C ALA A 54 -11.16 -1.97 6.79
N GLY A 55 -10.57 -3.10 7.20
CA GLY A 55 -9.74 -3.18 8.41
C GLY A 55 -8.47 -2.32 8.32
N ALA A 56 -7.82 -2.31 7.15
CA ALA A 56 -6.69 -1.45 6.85
C ALA A 56 -7.07 0.04 6.96
N ARG A 57 -8.19 0.44 6.34
CA ARG A 57 -8.69 1.82 6.37
C ARG A 57 -9.02 2.28 7.79
N ALA A 58 -9.77 1.48 8.55
CA ALA A 58 -10.18 1.81 9.92
C ALA A 58 -8.99 2.02 10.87
N MET A 59 -7.89 1.27 10.69
CA MET A 59 -6.65 1.50 11.45
C MET A 59 -6.02 2.86 11.12
N VAL A 60 -5.93 3.23 9.84
CA VAL A 60 -5.35 4.53 9.42
C VAL A 60 -6.26 5.69 9.85
N GLU A 61 -7.59 5.55 9.74
CA GLU A 61 -8.56 6.54 10.26
C GLU A 61 -8.39 6.75 11.77
N SER A 62 -8.27 5.67 12.54
CA SER A 62 -7.99 5.71 13.99
C SER A 62 -6.65 6.40 14.31
N MET A 63 -5.58 6.05 13.61
CA MET A 63 -4.25 6.65 13.79
C MET A 63 -4.25 8.16 13.46
N VAL A 64 -4.81 8.55 12.32
CA VAL A 64 -4.89 9.96 11.90
C VAL A 64 -5.78 10.76 12.86
N GLY A 65 -6.93 10.21 13.28
CA GLY A 65 -7.78 10.84 14.29
C GLY A 65 -7.05 11.11 15.61
N LYS A 66 -6.24 10.17 16.11
CA LYS A 66 -5.39 10.39 17.30
C LYS A 66 -4.37 11.51 17.09
N ILE A 67 -3.76 11.59 15.89
CA ILE A 67 -2.79 12.63 15.54
C ILE A 67 -3.46 14.02 15.51
N LEU A 68 -4.60 14.15 14.83
CA LEU A 68 -5.34 15.41 14.75
C LEU A 68 -5.82 15.88 16.13
N VAL A 69 -6.32 14.97 16.97
CA VAL A 69 -6.71 15.28 18.37
C VAL A 69 -5.51 15.75 19.21
N GLU A 70 -4.31 15.22 19.00
CA GLU A 70 -3.11 15.68 19.71
C GLU A 70 -2.64 17.06 19.22
N LEU A 71 -2.66 17.27 17.91
CA LEU A 71 -2.27 18.54 17.29
C LEU A 71 -3.17 19.70 17.74
N ALA A 72 -4.48 19.47 17.79
CA ALA A 72 -5.51 20.44 18.18
C ALA A 72 -5.48 20.88 19.66
N LYS A 73 -4.64 20.27 20.52
CA LYS A 73 -4.51 20.69 21.92
C LYS A 73 -3.88 22.07 22.03
N GLU A 74 -4.63 23.05 22.51
CA GLU A 74 -4.12 24.39 22.80
C GLU A 74 -3.34 24.44 24.13
N GLY A 75 -2.44 25.41 24.29
CA GLY A 75 -1.68 25.64 25.53
C GLY A 75 -0.61 24.58 25.89
N ILE A 76 -0.45 23.53 25.08
CA ILE A 76 0.58 22.50 25.26
C ILE A 76 1.84 22.88 24.47
N ALA A 77 3.01 22.83 25.12
CA ALA A 77 4.31 23.07 24.49
C ALA A 77 4.61 22.04 23.38
N ASP A 78 5.25 22.50 22.30
CA ASP A 78 5.49 21.68 21.11
C ASP A 78 6.32 20.42 21.42
N GLU A 79 7.30 20.49 22.33
CA GLU A 79 8.08 19.31 22.73
C GLU A 79 7.24 18.23 23.42
N VAL A 80 6.13 18.61 24.06
CA VAL A 80 5.18 17.68 24.67
C VAL A 80 4.29 17.07 23.59
N LYS A 81 3.75 17.90 22.67
CA LYS A 81 2.96 17.41 21.51
C LYS A 81 3.77 16.43 20.66
N ILE A 82 5.02 16.77 20.32
CA ILE A 82 5.91 15.94 19.50
C ILE A 82 6.12 14.57 20.15
N LYS A 83 6.28 14.49 21.47
CA LYS A 83 6.41 13.21 22.20
C LYS A 83 5.11 12.39 22.18
N SER A 84 3.95 13.01 22.31
CA SER A 84 2.67 12.32 22.17
C SER A 84 2.48 11.75 20.75
N LEU A 85 2.80 12.55 19.72
CA LEU A 85 2.75 12.14 18.32
C LEU A 85 3.74 11.00 18.03
N GLU A 86 4.96 11.09 18.56
CA GLU A 86 5.98 10.05 18.49
C GLU A 86 5.48 8.73 19.09
N ALA A 87 4.80 8.75 20.24
CA ALA A 87 4.22 7.57 20.86
C ALA A 87 3.11 6.92 20.00
N ILE A 88 2.25 7.73 19.36
CA ILE A 88 1.25 7.23 18.40
C ILE A 88 1.94 6.55 17.22
N VAL A 89 2.88 7.24 16.56
CA VAL A 89 3.62 6.72 15.40
C VAL A 89 4.39 5.44 15.75
N PHE A 90 5.07 5.38 16.89
CA PHE A 90 5.79 4.19 17.35
C PHE A 90 4.90 2.99 17.67
N THR A 91 3.60 3.21 17.89
CA THR A 91 2.62 2.15 18.14
C THR A 91 2.04 1.60 16.83
N GLU A 92 1.66 2.48 15.91
CA GLU A 92 0.90 2.13 14.70
C GLU A 92 1.80 1.72 13.51
N PHE A 93 3.11 2.00 13.55
CA PHE A 93 4.07 1.66 12.49
C PHE A 93 4.89 0.40 12.82
N ASP A 94 5.04 -0.52 11.85
CA ASP A 94 5.96 -1.65 11.96
C ASP A 94 7.37 -1.24 11.51
N PHE A 95 8.10 -0.55 12.39
CA PHE A 95 9.49 -0.15 12.16
C PHE A 95 10.44 -1.32 11.86
N LYS A 96 10.12 -2.54 12.33
CA LYS A 96 10.89 -3.77 12.03
C LYS A 96 10.71 -4.20 10.57
N SER A 97 9.53 -3.99 9.99
CA SER A 97 9.28 -4.11 8.54
C SER A 97 9.85 -2.94 7.76
N ILE A 98 9.62 -1.69 8.18
CA ILE A 98 10.12 -0.48 7.50
C ILE A 98 11.64 -0.56 7.33
N SER A 99 12.39 -0.87 8.39
CA SER A 99 13.85 -0.99 8.35
C SER A 99 14.32 -2.05 7.35
N ARG A 100 13.66 -3.22 7.31
CA ARG A 100 13.94 -4.28 6.32
C ARG A 100 13.59 -3.85 4.89
N LEU A 101 12.52 -3.08 4.71
CA LEU A 101 12.11 -2.58 3.40
C LEU A 101 13.05 -1.48 2.89
N VAL A 102 13.54 -0.60 3.77
CA VAL A 102 14.54 0.43 3.47
C VAL A 102 15.88 -0.21 3.10
N LEU A 103 16.43 -1.09 3.94
CA LEU A 103 17.70 -1.77 3.65
C LEU A 103 17.58 -2.75 2.46
N ALA A 104 16.40 -3.32 2.21
CA ALA A 104 16.10 -4.25 1.13
C ALA A 104 17.16 -5.37 1.02
N ARG A 105 17.87 -5.48 -0.11
CA ARG A 105 18.91 -6.52 -0.32
C ARG A 105 20.12 -6.34 0.62
N ASN A 106 20.42 -5.11 1.06
CA ASN A 106 21.54 -4.83 1.95
C ASN A 106 21.30 -5.32 3.38
N VAL A 107 20.07 -5.68 3.77
CA VAL A 107 19.80 -6.25 5.12
C VAL A 107 20.69 -7.46 5.42
N LYS A 108 21.08 -8.23 4.40
CA LYS A 108 21.98 -9.40 4.51
C LYS A 108 23.42 -9.05 4.91
N LYS A 109 23.79 -7.76 4.92
CA LYS A 109 25.12 -7.29 5.36
C LYS A 109 25.16 -6.97 6.86
N PHE A 110 24.00 -6.75 7.48
CA PHE A 110 23.89 -6.38 8.89
C PHE A 110 23.84 -7.64 9.76
N SER A 111 24.49 -7.62 10.92
CA SER A 111 24.16 -8.58 12.00
C SER A 111 22.77 -8.28 12.58
N ASP A 112 22.21 -9.18 13.39
CA ASP A 112 20.93 -8.94 14.05
C ASP A 112 21.01 -7.77 15.06
N GLU A 113 22.16 -7.59 15.73
CA GLU A 113 22.45 -6.46 16.61
C GLU A 113 22.49 -5.15 15.82
N GLN A 114 23.22 -5.11 14.70
CA GLN A 114 23.30 -3.93 13.82
C GLN A 114 21.94 -3.59 13.19
N LEU A 115 21.12 -4.59 12.87
CA LEU A 115 19.77 -4.37 12.34
C LEU A 115 18.80 -3.86 13.41
N SER A 116 18.97 -4.31 14.66
CA SER A 116 18.25 -3.78 15.82
C SER A 116 18.63 -2.32 16.08
N GLU A 117 19.93 -2.03 16.16
CA GLU A 117 20.45 -0.67 16.36
C GLU A 117 20.01 0.26 15.23
N PHE A 118 20.15 -0.16 13.96
CA PHE A 118 19.65 0.61 12.81
C PHE A 118 18.16 0.94 12.95
N THR A 119 17.34 0.00 13.43
CA THR A 119 15.89 0.22 13.58
C THR A 119 15.60 1.29 14.63
N GLU A 120 16.29 1.29 15.77
CA GLU A 120 16.12 2.29 16.83
C GLU A 120 16.69 3.66 16.43
N LEU A 121 17.88 3.69 15.81
CA LEU A 121 18.46 4.92 15.28
C LEU A 121 17.56 5.54 14.20
N PHE A 122 17.00 4.73 13.30
CA PHE A 122 16.14 5.21 12.22
C PHE A 122 14.78 5.73 12.74
N LYS A 123 14.20 5.10 13.77
CA LYS A 123 13.01 5.64 14.49
C LYS A 123 13.26 7.04 15.04
N VAL A 124 14.32 7.19 15.83
CA VAL A 124 14.70 8.46 16.47
C VAL A 124 15.05 9.53 15.42
N TYR A 125 15.70 9.13 14.33
CA TYR A 125 15.99 10.01 13.22
C TYR A 125 14.72 10.53 12.53
N LEU A 126 13.79 9.66 12.14
CA LEU A 126 12.52 10.06 11.52
C LEU A 126 11.69 10.97 12.44
N SER A 127 11.61 10.63 13.73
CA SER A 127 10.96 11.45 14.76
C SER A 127 11.51 12.88 14.80
N ARG A 128 12.83 13.06 14.84
CA ARG A 128 13.47 14.38 14.82
C ARG A 128 13.29 15.13 13.50
N SER A 129 13.31 14.42 12.38
CA SER A 129 13.23 15.01 11.05
C SER A 129 11.84 15.55 10.68
N TYR A 130 10.79 14.86 11.14
CA TYR A 130 9.40 15.15 10.74
C TYR A 130 8.50 15.61 11.89
N GLY A 131 8.86 15.34 13.15
CA GLY A 131 8.03 15.66 14.33
C GLY A 131 7.69 17.14 14.48
N SER A 132 8.67 18.04 14.31
CA SER A 132 8.44 19.49 14.33
C SER A 132 7.62 20.00 13.14
N ARG A 133 7.70 19.32 11.99
CA ARG A 133 6.91 19.67 10.80
C ARG A 133 5.43 19.34 10.99
N LEU A 134 5.10 18.25 11.69
CA LEU A 134 3.72 17.84 11.97
C LEU A 134 2.91 18.89 12.74
N ILE A 135 3.55 19.63 13.66
CA ILE A 135 2.90 20.69 14.45
C ILE A 135 2.29 21.79 13.56
N ARG A 136 2.85 22.02 12.36
CA ARG A 136 2.38 23.05 11.41
C ARG A 136 1.02 22.72 10.80
N TYR A 137 0.59 21.46 10.85
CA TYR A 137 -0.66 20.98 10.25
C TYR A 137 -1.83 20.91 11.26
N ALA A 138 -1.73 21.59 12.41
CA ALA A 138 -2.75 21.57 13.46
C ALA A 138 -4.11 22.20 13.09
N ASN A 139 -4.20 22.91 11.96
CA ASN A 139 -5.42 23.53 11.45
C ASN A 139 -5.94 22.85 10.16
N GLU A 140 -5.50 21.63 9.89
CA GLU A 140 -5.79 20.88 8.67
C GLU A 140 -6.44 19.53 9.02
N ASP A 141 -7.21 18.97 8.11
CA ASP A 141 -7.92 17.69 8.27
C ASP A 141 -7.53 16.73 7.13
N VAL A 142 -7.99 15.48 7.16
CA VAL A 142 -7.60 14.44 6.20
C VAL A 142 -8.82 13.72 5.63
N VAL A 143 -9.02 13.83 4.30
CA VAL A 143 -10.05 13.08 3.58
C VAL A 143 -9.53 11.74 3.10
N PHE A 144 -10.30 10.68 3.36
CA PHE A 144 -9.94 9.30 3.02
C PHE A 144 -10.63 8.84 1.75
N LYS A 145 -9.88 8.73 0.64
CA LYS A 145 -10.37 8.47 -0.72
C LYS A 145 -10.78 7.01 -0.92
N ASN A 146 -9.82 6.09 -0.93
CA ASN A 146 -10.05 4.67 -1.23
C ASN A 146 -9.01 3.77 -0.52
N ALA A 147 -9.24 2.47 -0.43
CA ALA A 147 -8.26 1.48 0.02
C ALA A 147 -8.03 0.45 -1.09
N ARG A 148 -6.77 0.32 -1.56
CA ARG A 148 -6.40 -0.60 -2.64
C ARG A 148 -5.53 -1.74 -2.11
N VAL A 149 -6.00 -2.98 -2.27
CA VAL A 149 -5.19 -4.17 -1.92
C VAL A 149 -3.98 -4.27 -2.86
N GLU A 150 -2.83 -4.59 -2.27
CA GLU A 150 -1.54 -4.72 -2.93
C GLU A 150 -1.12 -6.19 -3.07
N LYS A 151 -0.04 -6.40 -3.82
CA LYS A 151 0.65 -7.70 -3.83
C LYS A 151 1.06 -8.10 -2.41
N ARG A 152 0.86 -9.37 -2.07
CA ARG A 152 1.15 -10.00 -0.76
C ARG A 152 0.24 -9.59 0.40
N GLY A 153 -0.93 -9.01 0.14
CA GLY A 153 -1.93 -8.69 1.18
C GLY A 153 -1.61 -7.45 2.01
N ASP A 154 -0.64 -6.64 1.59
CA ASP A 154 -0.55 -5.26 2.03
C ASP A 154 -1.76 -4.47 1.47
N VAL A 155 -2.10 -3.33 2.04
CA VAL A 155 -3.16 -2.44 1.52
C VAL A 155 -2.62 -1.01 1.49
N THR A 156 -2.90 -0.27 0.42
CA THR A 156 -2.61 1.17 0.34
C THR A 156 -3.90 1.95 0.58
N VAL A 157 -3.99 2.63 1.73
CA VAL A 157 -5.07 3.55 2.08
C VAL A 157 -4.72 4.92 1.52
N MET A 158 -5.55 5.44 0.64
CA MET A 158 -5.32 6.71 -0.05
C MET A 158 -6.02 7.86 0.66
N THR A 159 -5.28 8.92 0.98
CA THR A 159 -5.84 10.12 1.63
C THR A 159 -5.30 11.39 0.97
N ALA A 160 -5.96 12.52 1.24
CA ALA A 160 -5.38 13.84 1.02
C ALA A 160 -5.62 14.74 2.23
N ILE A 161 -4.70 15.67 2.47
CA ILE A 161 -4.87 16.77 3.41
C ILE A 161 -5.89 17.76 2.83
N VAL A 162 -6.72 18.34 3.70
CA VAL A 162 -7.67 19.40 3.34
C VAL A 162 -7.62 20.56 4.32
N GLY A 163 -7.84 21.76 3.79
CA GLY A 163 -7.72 23.02 4.52
C GLY A 163 -6.28 23.48 4.73
N GLY A 164 -6.15 24.68 5.30
CA GLY A 164 -4.86 25.29 5.62
C GLY A 164 -3.97 25.54 4.40
N SER A 165 -2.70 25.18 4.50
CA SER A 165 -1.64 25.51 3.53
C SER A 165 -1.09 24.30 2.77
N ALA A 166 -1.52 23.09 3.15
CA ALA A 166 -1.24 21.83 2.47
C ALA A 166 -2.52 21.16 1.90
N ASP A 167 -3.59 21.94 1.71
CA ASP A 167 -4.81 21.50 1.02
C ASP A 167 -4.48 20.80 -0.32
N GLY A 168 -5.07 19.63 -0.52
CA GLY A 168 -4.89 18.80 -1.71
C GLY A 168 -3.69 17.84 -1.68
N ILE A 169 -2.72 18.00 -0.77
CA ILE A 169 -1.53 17.12 -0.71
C ILE A 169 -1.94 15.66 -0.45
N GLU A 170 -1.55 14.76 -1.35
CA GLU A 170 -1.81 13.32 -1.21
C GLU A 170 -0.84 12.66 -0.23
N MET A 171 -1.37 11.94 0.77
CA MET A 171 -0.58 11.23 1.78
C MET A 171 -1.06 9.78 1.93
N ASN A 172 -0.57 8.91 1.05
CA ASN A 172 -1.02 7.53 0.95
C ASN A 172 -0.26 6.61 1.91
N TYR A 173 -0.96 5.81 2.72
CA TYR A 173 -0.40 4.91 3.72
C TYR A 173 -0.43 3.46 3.23
N ARG A 174 0.75 2.82 3.13
CA ARG A 174 0.81 1.37 2.91
C ARG A 174 0.85 0.66 4.26
N VAL A 175 -0.11 -0.22 4.48
CA VAL A 175 -0.26 -0.99 5.71
C VAL A 175 -0.16 -2.49 5.45
N ARG A 176 0.23 -3.24 6.48
CA ARG A 176 0.32 -4.71 6.44
C ARG A 176 -0.46 -5.30 7.61
N GLY A 177 -1.31 -6.26 7.31
CA GLY A 177 -1.99 -7.08 8.30
C GLY A 177 -1.14 -8.27 8.72
N ARG A 178 -1.07 -8.55 10.02
CA ARG A 178 -0.61 -9.82 10.60
C ARG A 178 -1.50 -10.15 11.79
N ASP A 179 -2.04 -11.37 11.82
CA ASP A 179 -2.80 -11.90 12.96
C ASP A 179 -3.93 -10.95 13.41
N GLY A 180 -4.67 -10.39 12.44
CA GLY A 180 -5.74 -9.40 12.65
C GLY A 180 -5.27 -7.97 12.94
N THR A 181 -3.99 -7.74 13.22
CA THR A 181 -3.42 -6.41 13.52
C THR A 181 -2.85 -5.77 12.25
N TRP A 182 -3.30 -4.56 11.93
CA TRP A 182 -2.74 -3.74 10.85
C TRP A 182 -1.68 -2.78 11.39
N ARG A 183 -0.58 -2.58 10.65
CA ARG A 183 0.43 -1.54 10.92
C ARG A 183 0.93 -0.87 9.65
N VAL A 184 1.31 0.40 9.75
CA VAL A 184 1.93 1.15 8.65
C VAL A 184 3.34 0.60 8.36
N ILE A 185 3.67 0.43 7.08
CA ILE A 185 4.96 -0.06 6.58
C ILE A 185 5.60 0.83 5.52
N ASP A 186 4.87 1.84 5.00
CA ASP A 186 5.38 2.91 4.14
C ASP A 186 4.39 4.08 4.14
N VAL A 187 4.88 5.28 3.89
CA VAL A 187 4.07 6.49 3.65
C VAL A 187 4.54 7.12 2.35
N THR A 188 3.61 7.53 1.50
CA THR A 188 3.88 8.13 0.19
C THR A 188 3.22 9.50 0.13
N ILE A 189 4.03 10.56 0.10
CA ILE A 189 3.57 11.96 0.00
C ILE A 189 3.86 12.44 -1.42
N GLU A 190 2.87 12.97 -2.15
CA GLU A 190 3.03 13.43 -3.54
C GLU A 190 3.72 12.40 -4.46
N GLY A 191 3.38 11.12 -4.30
CA GLY A 191 4.00 10.00 -5.03
C GLY A 191 5.39 9.58 -4.54
N ILE A 192 6.01 10.31 -3.61
CA ILE A 192 7.32 10.01 -3.03
C ILE A 192 7.18 9.08 -1.82
N SER A 193 7.47 7.79 -2.03
CA SER A 193 7.54 6.77 -0.97
C SER A 193 8.75 7.01 -0.05
N LEU A 194 8.49 7.14 1.25
CA LEU A 194 9.51 7.28 2.31
C LEU A 194 10.48 6.10 2.29
N VAL A 195 9.96 4.87 2.23
CA VAL A 195 10.77 3.65 2.16
C VAL A 195 11.65 3.62 0.92
N SER A 196 11.12 4.01 -0.24
CA SER A 196 11.87 4.01 -1.49
C SER A 196 12.97 5.08 -1.50
N ASN A 197 12.67 6.26 -0.94
CA ASN A 197 13.60 7.38 -0.84
C ASN A 197 14.77 7.07 0.11
N PHE A 198 14.52 6.53 1.30
CA PHE A 198 15.61 6.12 2.19
C PHE A 198 16.38 4.90 1.66
N ARG A 199 15.73 4.00 0.92
CA ARG A 199 16.39 2.84 0.29
C ARG A 199 17.47 3.27 -0.70
N SER A 200 17.25 4.28 -1.54
CA SER A 200 18.25 4.73 -2.52
C SER A 200 19.48 5.31 -1.81
N GLN A 201 19.28 6.22 -0.86
CA GLN A 201 20.35 6.82 -0.08
C GLN A 201 21.15 5.77 0.70
N PHE A 202 20.49 4.97 1.54
CA PHE A 202 21.16 4.00 2.41
C PHE A 202 21.82 2.87 1.63
N LYS A 203 21.33 2.54 0.42
CA LYS A 203 22.03 1.64 -0.51
C LYS A 203 23.43 2.15 -0.84
N ASP A 204 23.56 3.43 -1.15
CA ASP A 204 24.83 3.98 -1.63
C ASP A 204 25.83 4.14 -0.48
N ILE A 205 25.36 4.50 0.72
CA ILE A 205 26.17 4.52 1.95
C ILE A 205 26.64 3.10 2.32
N VAL A 206 25.73 2.12 2.40
CA VAL A 206 26.09 0.73 2.80
C VAL A 206 26.93 0.00 1.74
N ASN A 207 26.95 0.48 0.49
CA ASN A 207 27.85 -0.04 -0.53
C ASN A 207 29.27 0.53 -0.41
N ARG A 208 29.43 1.79 0.02
CA ARG A 208 30.72 2.47 0.15
C ARG A 208 31.34 2.28 1.54
N ASP A 209 30.55 2.53 2.59
CA ASP A 209 30.98 2.65 3.99
C ASP A 209 30.58 1.43 4.86
N GLN A 210 30.00 0.37 4.24
CA GLN A 210 29.44 -0.82 4.91
C GLN A 210 28.30 -0.48 5.92
N PRO A 211 27.68 -1.45 6.63
CA PRO A 211 26.64 -1.15 7.63
C PRO A 211 27.08 -0.16 8.70
N GLU A 212 28.32 -0.27 9.18
CA GLU A 212 28.85 0.58 10.25
C GLU A 212 28.91 2.05 9.86
N GLY A 213 29.25 2.37 8.60
CA GLY A 213 29.21 3.74 8.12
C GLY A 213 27.81 4.35 8.02
N LEU A 214 26.76 3.54 7.86
CA LEU A 214 25.38 4.02 8.00
C LEU A 214 25.00 4.24 9.46
N LEU A 215 25.37 3.31 10.35
CA LEU A 215 25.12 3.41 11.79
C LEU A 215 25.79 4.64 12.40
N SER A 216 27.09 4.87 12.14
CA SER A 216 27.83 6.08 12.58
C SER A 216 27.08 7.34 12.19
N ARG A 217 26.78 7.52 10.89
CA ARG A 217 26.11 8.74 10.40
C ARG A 217 24.74 9.00 11.06
N LEU A 218 24.00 7.94 11.41
CA LEU A 218 22.75 8.02 12.16
C LEU A 218 22.98 8.37 13.64
N ARG A 219 23.99 7.79 14.32
CA ARG A 219 24.40 8.17 15.69
C ARG A 219 24.82 9.63 15.76
N ASP A 220 25.62 10.07 14.79
CA ASP A 220 26.18 11.42 14.65
C ASP A 220 25.12 12.44 14.19
N LYS A 221 23.91 11.99 13.85
CA LYS A 221 22.77 12.82 13.37
C LYS A 221 23.11 13.65 12.12
N THR A 222 24.04 13.18 11.30
CA THR A 222 24.56 13.92 10.12
C THR A 222 23.68 13.82 8.89
N PHE A 223 22.60 13.02 8.96
CA PHE A 223 21.57 13.02 7.92
C PHE A 223 20.62 14.20 8.11
N VAL A 224 20.41 14.94 7.02
CA VAL A 224 19.23 15.78 6.83
C VAL A 224 18.17 14.89 6.19
N ALA A 225 16.92 14.95 6.66
CA ALA A 225 15.85 14.27 5.94
C ALA A 225 15.69 14.89 4.56
N PRO A 226 15.60 14.08 3.49
CA PRO A 226 15.21 14.61 2.20
C PRO A 226 13.84 15.25 2.35
N ASP A 227 13.67 16.43 1.78
CA ASP A 227 12.37 17.06 1.69
C ASP A 227 11.44 16.14 0.89
N SER A 228 10.48 15.55 1.61
CA SER A 228 9.35 14.79 1.07
C SER A 228 8.11 15.68 0.91
N GLU A 229 8.23 16.95 1.27
CA GLU A 229 7.32 18.02 0.82
C GLU A 229 7.73 18.42 -0.60
N PRO A 230 6.79 18.65 -1.53
CA PRO A 230 7.12 19.38 -2.75
C PRO A 230 7.62 20.78 -2.38
N GLU A 231 8.67 21.27 -3.04
CA GLU A 231 9.00 22.70 -2.95
C GLU A 231 7.78 23.51 -3.40
N LYS A 232 7.33 24.46 -2.57
CA LYS A 232 6.28 25.41 -2.93
C LYS A 232 6.75 26.20 -4.15
N LYS A 233 6.04 26.04 -5.27
CA LYS A 233 6.13 26.92 -6.45
C LYS A 233 5.15 28.09 -6.30
#